data_AF-A0A7V8WYX6-F1
#
_entry.id   AF-A0A7V8WYX6-F1
#
_cell.length_a   1.000
_cell.length_b   1.000
_cell.length_c   1.000
_cell.angle_alpha   90.00
_cell.angle_beta   90.00
_cell.angle_gamma   90.00
#
_symmetry.space_group_name_H-M   'P 1'
#
loop_
_entity.id
_entity.type
_entity.pdbx_description
1 polymer ?
#
loop_
_entity_poly.entity_id
_entity_poly.type
_entity_poly.pdbx_seq_one_letter_code
_entity_poly.pdbx_strand_id
1 'polypeptide(L)'
;MAFRRRPKAPPDPLAVVDPAAAPARFVAVVVDAVEARRRWAAVVAGLREGPVRERLAVLGEQVDQGVLAVWETVQRAGEVERVAAGLDADKVTADYKAAKRDPAADPALVVALQARFASVQRLLNAVDEVDDRLRLLDARLGAAVARGAEVALVAGAGTDELGRELDEVVSELGALRDSLVAL
;
A
#
# COMPACT_ATOMS: atom_id res chain seq x y z
N MET A 1 -49.43 -11.53 -3.92
CA MET A 1 -48.14 -11.63 -3.19
C MET A 1 -47.13 -10.72 -3.88
N ALA A 2 -46.70 -9.64 -3.22
CA ALA A 2 -45.72 -8.71 -3.79
C ALA A 2 -44.31 -9.17 -3.40
N PHE A 3 -43.54 -9.65 -4.37
CA PHE A 3 -42.12 -9.93 -4.18
C PHE A 3 -41.38 -8.60 -4.01
N ARG A 4 -41.08 -8.23 -2.75
CA ARG A 4 -40.11 -7.16 -2.47
C ARG A 4 -38.75 -7.64 -2.97
N ARG A 5 -38.31 -7.13 -4.13
CA ARG A 5 -36.92 -7.24 -4.57
C ARG A 5 -36.04 -6.61 -3.49
N ARG A 6 -35.21 -7.42 -2.85
CA ARG A 6 -34.16 -6.94 -1.95
C ARG A 6 -33.27 -5.99 -2.76
N PRO A 7 -33.00 -4.76 -2.30
CA PRO A 7 -32.07 -3.88 -2.98
C PRO A 7 -30.73 -4.62 -3.17
N LYS A 8 -30.20 -4.61 -4.39
CA LYS A 8 -28.86 -5.13 -4.67
C LYS A 8 -27.90 -4.35 -3.77
N ALA A 9 -27.14 -5.05 -2.93
CA ALA A 9 -26.11 -4.42 -2.12
C ALA A 9 -25.20 -3.59 -3.05
N PRO A 10 -24.71 -2.42 -2.60
CA PRO A 10 -23.70 -1.68 -3.34
C PRO A 10 -22.56 -2.62 -3.73
N PRO A 11 -21.96 -2.46 -4.92
CA PRO A 11 -20.76 -3.23 -5.27
C PRO A 11 -19.69 -3.01 -4.19
N ASP A 12 -19.02 -4.09 -3.78
CA ASP A 12 -17.93 -4.00 -2.79
C ASP A 12 -16.84 -3.07 -3.35
N PRO A 13 -16.49 -1.97 -2.67
CA PRO A 13 -15.46 -1.05 -3.14
C PRO A 13 -14.11 -1.74 -3.35
N LEU A 14 -13.87 -2.86 -2.68
CA LEU A 14 -12.63 -3.63 -2.78
C LEU A 14 -12.67 -4.76 -3.80
N ALA A 15 -13.70 -4.84 -4.64
CA ALA A 15 -13.77 -5.85 -5.71
C ALA A 15 -12.61 -5.76 -6.71
N VAL A 16 -11.89 -4.63 -6.75
CA VAL A 16 -10.69 -4.42 -7.57
C VAL A 16 -9.42 -4.99 -6.95
N VAL A 17 -9.40 -5.26 -5.64
CA VAL A 17 -8.21 -5.70 -4.92
C VAL A 17 -8.05 -7.21 -5.08
N ASP A 18 -6.96 -7.61 -5.75
CA ASP A 18 -6.63 -9.01 -5.98
C ASP A 18 -5.21 -9.33 -5.47
N PRO A 19 -5.08 -9.92 -4.26
CA PRO A 19 -3.78 -10.30 -3.72
C PRO A 19 -2.98 -11.26 -4.60
N ALA A 20 -3.64 -12.09 -5.42
CA ALA A 20 -2.96 -13.04 -6.30
C ALA A 20 -2.36 -12.36 -7.54
N ALA A 21 -2.84 -11.18 -7.91
CA ALA A 21 -2.32 -10.36 -9.01
C ALA A 21 -1.23 -9.36 -8.56
N ALA A 22 -0.97 -9.25 -7.26
CA ALA A 22 0.06 -8.35 -6.73
C ALA A 22 1.47 -8.82 -7.11
N PRO A 23 2.45 -7.91 -7.27
CA PRO A 23 3.86 -8.28 -7.43
C PRO A 23 4.32 -9.14 -6.23
N ALA A 24 5.10 -10.19 -6.50
CA ALA A 24 5.41 -11.26 -5.53
C ALA A 24 5.90 -10.75 -4.16
N ARG A 25 6.74 -9.71 -4.17
CA ARG A 25 7.27 -9.05 -2.96
C ARG A 25 6.20 -8.38 -2.08
N PHE A 26 5.10 -7.92 -2.66
CA PHE A 26 4.05 -7.15 -1.98
C PHE A 26 2.82 -7.98 -1.63
N VAL A 27 2.74 -9.24 -2.06
CA VAL A 27 1.59 -10.13 -1.82
C VAL A 27 1.23 -10.18 -0.34
N ALA A 28 2.22 -10.31 0.54
CA ALA A 28 2.00 -10.37 1.99
C ALA A 28 1.27 -9.12 2.51
N VAL A 29 1.77 -7.93 2.18
CA VAL A 29 1.16 -6.63 2.57
C VAL A 29 -0.28 -6.50 2.07
N VAL A 30 -0.58 -6.94 0.84
CA VAL A 30 -1.96 -6.86 0.31
C VAL A 30 -2.88 -7.84 1.04
N VAL A 31 -2.40 -9.05 1.32
CA VAL A 31 -3.15 -10.05 2.11
C VAL A 31 -3.43 -9.51 3.51
N ASP A 32 -2.43 -8.95 4.17
CA ASP A 32 -2.55 -8.42 5.54
C ASP A 32 -3.54 -7.25 5.61
N ALA A 33 -3.52 -6.34 4.65
CA ALA A 33 -4.50 -5.25 4.54
C ALA A 33 -5.93 -5.77 4.34
N VAL A 34 -6.14 -6.76 3.45
CA VAL A 34 -7.46 -7.39 3.24
C VAL A 34 -7.96 -8.10 4.51
N GLU A 35 -7.06 -8.78 5.22
CA GLU A 35 -7.39 -9.42 6.49
C GLU A 35 -7.69 -8.40 7.60
N ALA A 36 -6.98 -7.28 7.67
CA ALA A 36 -7.26 -6.18 8.59
C ALA A 36 -8.69 -5.65 8.40
N ARG A 37 -9.12 -5.44 7.15
CA ARG A 37 -10.51 -5.09 6.84
C ARG A 37 -11.51 -6.16 7.27
N ARG A 38 -11.24 -7.44 7.00
CA ARG A 38 -12.13 -8.55 7.41
C ARG A 38 -12.31 -8.57 8.93
N ARG A 39 -11.21 -8.38 9.68
CA ARG A 39 -11.23 -8.29 11.15
C ARG A 39 -12.04 -7.08 11.62
N TRP A 40 -11.85 -5.91 11.00
CA TRP A 40 -12.67 -4.73 11.29
C TRP A 40 -14.15 -4.98 11.10
N ALA A 41 -14.54 -5.52 9.94
CA ALA A 41 -15.93 -5.86 9.64
C ALA A 41 -16.51 -6.86 10.65
N ALA A 42 -15.73 -7.84 11.10
CA ALA A 42 -16.13 -8.78 12.13
C ALA A 42 -16.35 -8.11 13.49
N VAL A 43 -15.48 -7.17 13.89
CA VAL A 43 -15.66 -6.36 15.11
C VAL A 43 -16.98 -5.59 15.05
N VAL A 44 -17.23 -4.86 13.96
CA VAL A 44 -18.46 -4.07 13.81
C VAL A 44 -19.71 -4.95 13.77
N ALA A 45 -19.65 -6.11 13.11
CA ALA A 45 -20.77 -7.04 13.03
C ALA A 45 -21.12 -7.70 14.38
N GLY A 46 -20.13 -7.87 15.27
CA GLY A 46 -20.32 -8.44 16.61
C GLY A 46 -20.95 -7.47 17.61
N LEU A 47 -21.02 -6.17 17.29
CA LEU A 47 -21.59 -5.16 18.17
C LEU A 47 -23.11 -5.13 18.14
N ARG A 48 -23.70 -4.81 19.29
CA ARG A 48 -25.13 -4.47 19.36
C ARG A 48 -25.40 -3.19 18.59
N GLU A 49 -26.60 -3.06 18.05
CA GLU A 49 -27.06 -1.81 17.43
C GLU A 49 -26.98 -0.66 18.43
N GLY A 50 -26.45 0.48 17.96
CA GLY A 50 -26.25 1.67 18.77
C GLY A 50 -25.11 2.55 18.26
N PRO A 51 -24.86 3.69 18.94
CA PRO A 51 -23.97 4.75 18.45
C PRO A 51 -22.52 4.30 18.21
N VAL A 52 -22.02 3.37 19.04
CA VAL A 52 -20.64 2.85 18.89
C VAL A 52 -20.50 2.03 17.61
N ARG A 53 -21.48 1.17 17.31
CA ARG A 53 -21.51 0.39 16.06
C ARG A 53 -21.60 1.29 14.85
N GLU A 54 -22.43 2.34 14.91
CA GLU A 54 -22.55 3.32 13.82
C GLU A 54 -21.24 4.06 13.57
N ARG A 55 -20.57 4.54 14.63
CA ARG A 55 -19.27 5.22 14.50
C ARG A 55 -18.20 4.30 13.92
N LEU A 56 -18.07 3.08 14.42
CA LEU A 56 -17.09 2.13 13.88
C LEU A 56 -17.44 1.65 12.47
N ALA A 57 -18.72 1.63 12.10
CA ALA A 57 -19.11 1.39 10.71
C ALA A 57 -18.62 2.51 9.79
N VAL A 58 -18.74 3.78 10.21
CA VAL A 58 -18.22 4.94 9.47
C VAL A 58 -16.69 4.88 9.35
N LEU A 59 -15.97 4.59 10.43
CA LEU A 59 -14.51 4.41 10.38
C LEU A 59 -14.08 3.22 9.51
N GLY A 60 -14.99 2.26 9.27
CA GLY A 60 -14.76 1.17 8.30
C GLY A 60 -14.56 1.68 6.88
N GLU A 61 -15.11 2.83 6.52
CA GLU A 61 -14.86 3.46 5.22
C GLU A 61 -13.39 3.88 5.07
N GLN A 62 -12.76 4.37 6.16
CA GLN A 62 -11.33 4.72 6.16
C GLN A 62 -10.45 3.47 6.07
N VAL A 63 -10.83 2.38 6.73
CA VAL A 63 -10.12 1.09 6.57
C VAL A 63 -10.20 0.62 5.11
N ASP A 64 -11.36 0.71 4.47
CA ASP A 64 -11.53 0.41 3.04
C ASP A 64 -10.62 1.31 2.17
N GLN A 65 -10.54 2.62 2.46
CA GLN A 65 -9.60 3.51 1.77
C GLN A 65 -8.14 3.10 1.98
N GLY A 66 -7.77 2.67 3.18
CA GLY A 66 -6.42 2.17 3.48
C GLY A 66 -6.05 0.95 2.62
N VAL A 67 -6.97 -0.02 2.49
CA VAL A 67 -6.74 -1.20 1.63
C VAL A 67 -6.63 -0.81 0.16
N LEU A 68 -7.45 0.12 -0.33
CA LEU A 68 -7.32 0.65 -1.70
C LEU A 68 -6.00 1.36 -1.93
N ALA A 69 -5.57 2.19 -0.98
CA ALA A 69 -4.32 2.93 -1.09
C ALA A 69 -3.10 1.99 -1.08
N VAL A 70 -3.12 0.91 -0.27
CA VAL A 70 -2.12 -0.17 -0.35
C VAL A 70 -2.13 -0.79 -1.75
N TRP A 71 -3.30 -1.18 -2.28
CA TRP A 71 -3.43 -1.78 -3.60
C TRP A 71 -2.87 -0.88 -4.72
N GLU A 72 -3.25 0.39 -4.74
CA GLU A 72 -2.75 1.35 -5.74
C GLU A 72 -1.23 1.55 -5.65
N THR A 73 -0.70 1.63 -4.43
CA THR A 73 0.74 1.81 -4.19
C THR A 73 1.53 0.60 -4.70
N VAL A 74 1.08 -0.62 -4.42
CA VAL A 74 1.80 -1.83 -4.87
C VAL A 74 1.74 -1.98 -6.40
N GLN A 75 0.63 -1.62 -7.03
CA GLN A 75 0.50 -1.65 -8.48
C GLN A 75 1.48 -0.65 -9.12
N ARG A 76 1.58 0.55 -8.54
CA ARG A 76 2.54 1.55 -8.99
C ARG A 76 3.98 1.12 -8.78
N ALA A 77 4.31 0.53 -7.63
CA ALA A 77 5.65 0.00 -7.38
C ALA A 77 6.01 -1.12 -8.37
N GLY A 78 5.07 -2.01 -8.67
CA GLY A 78 5.24 -3.07 -9.67
C GLY A 78 5.40 -2.55 -11.11
N GLU A 79 4.84 -1.39 -11.45
CA GLU A 79 5.15 -0.69 -12.70
C GLU A 79 6.61 -0.23 -12.75
N VAL A 80 7.09 0.39 -11.66
CA VAL A 80 8.47 0.88 -11.57
C VAL A 80 9.46 -0.28 -11.67
N GLU A 81 9.19 -1.41 -11.02
CA GLU A 81 10.02 -2.62 -11.14
C GLU A 81 10.08 -3.15 -12.57
N ARG A 82 8.94 -3.21 -13.27
CA ARG A 82 8.90 -3.66 -14.67
C ARG A 82 9.70 -2.74 -15.58
N VAL A 83 9.62 -1.42 -15.37
CA VAL A 83 10.42 -0.44 -16.12
C VAL A 83 11.91 -0.64 -15.82
N ALA A 84 12.30 -0.78 -14.55
CA ALA A 84 13.68 -1.01 -14.15
C ALA A 84 14.24 -2.31 -14.75
N ALA A 85 13.46 -3.40 -14.75
CA ALA A 85 13.83 -4.66 -15.38
C ALA A 85 13.99 -4.51 -16.90
N GLY A 86 13.09 -3.77 -17.57
CA GLY A 86 13.19 -3.49 -19.00
C GLY A 86 14.42 -2.66 -19.40
N LEU A 87 15.02 -1.92 -18.46
CA LEU A 87 16.28 -1.17 -18.67
C LEU A 87 17.54 -2.04 -18.52
N ASP A 88 17.38 -3.32 -18.20
CA ASP A 88 18.46 -4.30 -17.97
C ASP A 88 19.42 -3.84 -16.87
N ALA A 89 18.87 -3.69 -15.65
CA ALA A 89 19.57 -3.12 -14.50
C ALA A 89 20.90 -3.84 -14.18
N ASP A 90 20.95 -5.15 -14.38
CA ASP A 90 22.16 -5.95 -14.18
C ASP A 90 23.24 -5.58 -15.20
N LYS A 91 22.88 -5.51 -16.48
CA LYS A 91 23.80 -5.06 -17.53
C LYS A 91 24.22 -3.61 -17.35
N VAL A 92 23.30 -2.70 -17.01
CA VAL A 92 23.61 -1.29 -16.70
C VAL A 92 24.70 -1.21 -15.63
N THR A 93 24.55 -2.01 -14.58
CA THR A 93 25.49 -2.07 -13.46
C THR A 93 26.83 -2.67 -13.87
N ALA A 94 26.81 -3.75 -14.66
CA ALA A 94 28.01 -4.40 -15.17
C ALA A 94 28.79 -3.49 -16.11
N ASP A 95 28.13 -2.85 -17.08
CA ASP A 95 28.72 -1.92 -18.06
C ASP A 95 29.41 -0.75 -17.35
N TYR A 96 28.72 -0.10 -16.40
CA TYR A 96 29.32 1.00 -15.63
C TYR A 96 30.53 0.53 -14.80
N LYS A 97 30.40 -0.61 -14.11
CA LYS A 97 31.49 -1.17 -13.29
C LYS A 97 32.70 -1.59 -14.13
N ALA A 98 32.49 -2.10 -15.34
CA ALA A 98 33.55 -2.45 -16.28
C ALA A 98 34.28 -1.20 -16.78
N ALA A 99 33.54 -0.23 -17.30
CA ALA A 99 34.11 1.03 -17.81
C ALA A 99 34.86 1.82 -16.73
N LYS A 100 34.37 1.82 -15.49
CA LYS A 100 35.05 2.47 -14.35
C LYS A 100 36.38 1.82 -13.97
N ARG A 101 36.55 0.52 -14.23
CA ARG A 101 37.77 -0.24 -13.89
C ARG A 101 38.80 -0.26 -15.01
N ASP A 102 38.40 0.06 -16.23
CA ASP A 102 39.28 0.12 -17.38
C ASP A 102 39.99 1.48 -17.46
N PRO A 103 41.31 1.55 -17.25
CA PRO A 103 42.07 2.81 -17.35
C PRO A 103 42.11 3.40 -18.76
N ALA A 104 41.79 2.61 -19.79
CA ALA A 104 41.77 3.03 -21.18
C ALA A 104 40.37 3.44 -21.67
N ALA A 105 39.34 3.35 -20.80
CA ALA A 105 37.98 3.73 -21.17
C ALA A 105 37.87 5.22 -21.50
N ASP A 106 37.07 5.54 -22.52
CA ASP A 106 36.72 6.92 -22.86
C ASP A 106 35.99 7.60 -21.68
N PRO A 107 36.51 8.71 -21.14
CA PRO A 107 35.86 9.44 -20.05
C PRO A 107 34.41 9.85 -20.36
N ALA A 108 34.10 10.21 -21.60
CA ALA A 108 32.75 10.60 -21.99
C ALA A 108 31.76 9.43 -21.90
N LEU A 109 32.21 8.23 -22.30
CA LEU A 109 31.44 7.00 -22.16
C LEU A 109 31.20 6.66 -20.67
N VAL A 110 32.22 6.80 -19.83
CA VAL A 110 32.09 6.55 -18.38
C VAL A 110 31.05 7.47 -17.75
N VAL A 111 31.05 8.77 -18.12
CA VAL A 111 30.05 9.75 -17.64
C VAL A 111 28.63 9.36 -18.08
N ALA A 112 28.45 8.96 -19.34
CA ALA A 112 27.14 8.54 -19.84
C ALA A 112 26.63 7.27 -19.13
N LEU A 113 27.51 6.27 -18.92
CA LEU A 113 27.17 5.04 -18.20
C LEU A 113 26.86 5.33 -16.72
N GLN A 114 27.56 6.26 -16.09
CA GLN A 114 27.26 6.71 -14.74
C GLN A 114 25.86 7.32 -14.64
N ALA A 115 25.47 8.18 -15.57
CA ALA A 115 24.14 8.80 -15.57
C ALA A 115 23.02 7.77 -15.77
N ARG A 116 23.23 6.79 -16.66
CA ARG A 116 22.31 5.65 -16.86
C ARG A 116 22.19 4.80 -15.60
N PHE A 117 23.33 4.43 -14.98
CA PHE A 117 23.37 3.69 -13.73
C PHE A 117 22.64 4.43 -12.60
N ALA A 118 22.94 5.71 -12.40
CA ALA A 118 22.30 6.53 -11.36
C ALA A 118 20.78 6.61 -11.54
N SER A 119 20.29 6.65 -12.78
CA SER A 119 18.84 6.68 -13.04
C SER A 119 18.17 5.36 -12.71
N VAL A 120 18.75 4.23 -13.10
CA VAL A 120 18.22 2.89 -12.74
C VAL A 120 18.26 2.67 -11.22
N GLN A 121 19.35 3.06 -10.56
CA GLN A 121 19.45 2.95 -9.09
C GLN A 121 18.39 3.78 -8.37
N ARG A 122 18.03 4.96 -8.87
CA ARG A 122 16.92 5.75 -8.29
C ARG A 122 15.58 5.00 -8.33
N LEU A 123 15.28 4.32 -9.43
CA LEU A 123 14.05 3.52 -9.55
C LEU A 123 14.03 2.36 -8.55
N LEU A 124 15.13 1.61 -8.46
CA LEU A 124 15.25 0.47 -7.55
C LEU A 124 15.17 0.92 -6.08
N ASN A 125 15.90 1.97 -5.73
CA ASN A 125 15.89 2.51 -4.36
C ASN A 125 14.49 3.03 -3.96
N ALA A 126 13.77 3.69 -4.88
CA ALA A 126 12.42 4.17 -4.60
C ALA A 126 11.45 3.03 -4.34
N VAL A 127 11.58 1.94 -5.11
CA VAL A 127 10.81 0.73 -4.91
C VAL A 127 11.14 0.09 -3.55
N ASP A 128 12.41 -0.03 -3.17
CA ASP A 128 12.82 -0.57 -1.87
C ASP A 128 12.30 0.28 -0.71
N GLU A 129 12.39 1.61 -0.82
CA GLU A 129 11.83 2.53 0.19
C GLU A 129 10.31 2.32 0.36
N VAL A 130 9.59 2.08 -0.73
CA VAL A 130 8.15 1.80 -0.69
C VAL A 130 7.82 0.50 0.02
N ASP A 131 8.63 -0.56 -0.14
CA ASP A 131 8.41 -1.81 0.61
C ASP A 131 8.55 -1.61 2.11
N ASP A 132 9.62 -0.95 2.53
CA ASP A 132 9.87 -0.68 3.95
C ASP A 132 8.75 0.19 4.55
N ARG A 133 8.30 1.21 3.83
CA ARG A 133 7.21 2.09 4.29
C ARG A 133 5.85 1.40 4.28
N LEU A 134 5.55 0.57 3.29
CA LEU A 134 4.31 -0.20 3.25
C LEU A 134 4.20 -1.17 4.41
N ARG A 135 5.28 -1.85 4.79
CA ARG A 135 5.28 -2.77 5.96
C ARG A 135 4.98 -2.02 7.25
N LEU A 136 5.52 -0.82 7.43
CA LEU A 136 5.23 0.02 8.59
C LEU A 136 3.76 0.48 8.60
N LEU A 137 3.25 0.94 7.46
CA LEU A 137 1.87 1.42 7.34
C LEU A 137 0.84 0.31 7.50
N ASP A 138 1.11 -0.89 7.00
CA ASP A 138 0.29 -2.08 7.22
C ASP A 138 0.24 -2.45 8.71
N ALA A 139 1.38 -2.46 9.40
CA ALA A 139 1.42 -2.71 10.85
C ALA A 139 0.59 -1.68 11.64
N ARG A 140 0.62 -0.40 11.23
CA ARG A 140 -0.21 0.66 11.83
C ARG A 140 -1.70 0.46 11.55
N LEU A 141 -2.07 0.05 10.33
CA LEU A 141 -3.45 -0.29 10.02
C LEU A 141 -3.94 -1.47 10.88
N GLY A 142 -3.11 -2.51 11.05
CA GLY A 142 -3.40 -3.64 11.93
C GLY A 142 -3.56 -3.22 13.40
N ALA A 143 -2.72 -2.31 13.88
CA ALA A 143 -2.81 -1.76 15.24
C ALA A 143 -4.10 -0.95 15.44
N ALA A 144 -4.48 -0.11 14.48
CA ALA A 144 -5.73 0.64 14.50
C ALA A 144 -6.95 -0.29 14.54
N VAL A 145 -6.93 -1.40 13.79
CA VAL A 145 -7.98 -2.42 13.86
C VAL A 145 -8.07 -3.07 15.24
N ALA A 146 -6.94 -3.44 15.84
CA ALA A 146 -6.91 -3.97 17.20
C ALA A 146 -7.46 -2.96 18.21
N ARG A 147 -7.09 -1.69 18.07
CA ARG A 147 -7.62 -0.60 18.90
C ARG A 147 -9.12 -0.38 18.71
N GLY A 148 -9.64 -0.54 17.50
CA GLY A 148 -11.09 -0.55 17.24
C GLY A 148 -11.84 -1.61 18.02
N ALA A 149 -11.25 -2.80 18.18
CA ALA A 149 -11.81 -3.86 19.02
C ALA A 149 -11.79 -3.49 20.51
N GLU A 150 -10.77 -2.76 20.98
CA GLU A 150 -10.74 -2.25 22.37
C GLU A 150 -11.81 -1.17 22.59
N VAL A 151 -11.92 -0.20 21.68
CA VAL A 151 -12.94 0.87 21.71
C VAL A 151 -14.36 0.28 21.73
N ALA A 152 -14.59 -0.81 21.00
CA ALA A 152 -15.82 -1.57 21.01
C ALA A 152 -16.16 -2.15 22.40
N LEU A 153 -15.16 -2.54 23.21
CA LEU A 153 -15.35 -3.07 24.56
C LEU A 153 -15.59 -1.96 25.61
N VAL A 154 -14.97 -0.79 25.46
CA VAL A 154 -15.08 0.34 26.41
C VAL A 154 -16.20 1.33 26.07
N ALA A 155 -17.27 0.83 25.43
CA ALA A 155 -18.45 1.61 25.06
C ALA A 155 -18.16 2.87 24.20
N GLY A 156 -17.14 2.82 23.34
CA GLY A 156 -16.84 3.87 22.36
C GLY A 156 -15.94 4.99 22.85
N ALA A 157 -15.35 4.89 24.04
CA ALA A 157 -14.29 5.83 24.44
C ALA A 157 -13.06 5.65 23.53
N GLY A 158 -12.68 6.72 22.81
CA GLY A 158 -11.53 6.70 21.90
C GLY A 158 -11.82 6.60 20.40
N THR A 159 -13.10 6.70 19.97
CA THR A 159 -13.45 6.66 18.53
C THR A 159 -12.82 7.79 17.73
N ASP A 160 -12.67 8.97 18.33
CA ASP A 160 -12.20 10.16 17.63
C ASP A 160 -10.67 10.12 17.45
N GLU A 161 -9.94 9.61 18.45
CA GLU A 161 -8.51 9.30 18.35
C GLU A 161 -8.25 8.26 17.26
N LEU A 162 -9.06 7.18 17.25
CA LEU A 162 -8.92 6.10 16.28
C LEU A 162 -9.18 6.59 14.85
N GLY A 163 -10.20 7.43 14.65
CA GLY A 163 -10.47 8.01 13.33
C GLY A 163 -9.32 8.88 12.82
N ARG A 164 -8.68 9.66 13.71
CA ARG A 164 -7.50 10.46 13.34
C ARG A 164 -6.30 9.58 12.98
N GLU A 165 -6.07 8.50 13.70
CA GLU A 165 -4.99 7.55 13.41
C GLU A 165 -5.20 6.86 12.05
N LEU A 166 -6.42 6.42 11.76
CA LEU A 166 -6.78 5.85 10.46
C LEU A 166 -6.59 6.85 9.31
N ASP A 167 -7.07 8.09 9.48
CA ASP A 167 -6.88 9.16 8.49
C ASP A 167 -5.39 9.46 8.22
N GLU A 168 -4.56 9.46 9.27
CA GLU A 168 -3.12 9.67 9.13
C GLU A 168 -2.47 8.55 8.33
N VAL A 169 -2.80 7.28 8.61
CA VAL A 169 -2.29 6.12 7.85
C VAL A 169 -2.72 6.19 6.39
N VAL A 170 -3.98 6.51 6.11
CA VAL A 170 -4.49 6.64 4.73
C VAL A 170 -3.81 7.79 3.99
N SER A 171 -3.62 8.93 4.66
CA SER A 171 -2.91 10.08 4.10
C SER A 171 -1.45 9.74 3.76
N GLU A 172 -0.75 9.04 4.65
CA GLU A 172 0.63 8.60 4.41
C GLU A 172 0.74 7.57 3.28
N LEU A 173 -0.21 6.65 3.14
CA LEU A 173 -0.29 5.73 2.01
C LEU A 173 -0.47 6.50 0.68
N GLY A 174 -1.36 7.50 0.68
CA GLY A 174 -1.54 8.38 -0.49
C GLY A 174 -0.26 9.14 -0.86
N ALA A 175 0.43 9.70 0.13
CA ALA A 175 1.71 10.38 -0.09
C ALA A 175 2.81 9.43 -0.60
N LEU A 176 2.82 8.18 -0.13
CA LEU A 176 3.75 7.15 -0.60
C LEU A 176 3.50 6.77 -2.06
N ARG A 177 2.24 6.65 -2.46
CA ARG A 177 1.87 6.45 -3.87
C ARG A 177 2.34 7.63 -4.73
N ASP A 178 2.08 8.86 -4.27
CA ASP A 178 2.38 10.06 -5.05
C ASP A 178 3.90 10.27 -5.23
N SER A 179 4.73 9.83 -4.27
CA SER A 179 6.20 9.87 -4.42
C SER A 179 6.70 9.02 -5.59
N LEU A 180 6.05 7.87 -5.87
CA LEU A 180 6.37 7.03 -7.03
C LEU A 180 5.89 7.63 -8.36
N VAL A 181 4.94 8.56 -8.33
CA VAL A 181 4.51 9.30 -9.53
C VAL A 181 5.48 10.43 -9.85
N ALA A 182 6.13 10.99 -8.83
CA ALA A 182 7.06 12.11 -8.94
C ALA A 182 8.52 11.73 -9.28
N LEU A 183 8.82 10.43 -9.48
CA LEU A 183 10.12 9.93 -9.93
C LEU A 183 10.52 10.43 -11.32
#